data_AF-A0A9E3NUF3-F1
#
_entry.id   AF-A0A9E3NUF3-F1
#
_cell.length_a   1.000
_cell.length_b   1.000
_cell.length_c   1.000
_cell.angle_alpha   90.00
_cell.angle_beta   90.00
_cell.angle_gamma   90.00
#
_symmetry.space_group_name_H-M   'P 1'
#
loop_
_entity.id
_entity.type
_entity.pdbx_description
1 polymer ?
#
loop_
_entity_poly.entity_id
_entity_poly.type
_entity_poly.pdbx_seq_one_letter_code
_entity_poly.pdbx_strand_id
1 'polypeptide(L)'
;MPDGHERDAATLEAGYSDSHRAYELCAIAGTVSAGAWLCWRMAACPRLSGWWVPLAALLGILLADFLSGLIHWAFDTWGSVDTPLFGRLAIRTFRHHHVDATAITRHDFVETNGHNFGLAFPFALSGALYLDPETATLFDVFVGMALISTVVFVSSTSQVHKWAHMKSPPRLVQLLQRARLVLSPEHHALHHSAPYNKNYCITVGWMNGVLRVLRFFETLERVISSLTGAVPREDDLGKDAAIAVAGELERDDDAREAALRRRPLTSRER
;
A
#
# COMPACT_ATOMS: atom_id res chain seq x y z
N MET A 1 -32.23 -1.82 18.35
CA MET A 1 -31.82 -2.61 17.17
C MET A 1 -30.48 -2.03 16.74
N PRO A 2 -29.38 -2.81 16.67
CA PRO A 2 -28.14 -2.30 16.11
C PRO A 2 -28.39 -1.90 14.65
N ASP A 3 -27.82 -0.77 14.23
CA ASP A 3 -27.88 -0.27 12.86
C ASP A 3 -27.30 -1.32 11.88
N GLY A 4 -27.71 -1.31 10.62
CA GLY A 4 -27.24 -2.25 9.60
C GLY A 4 -25.70 -2.29 9.51
N HIS A 5 -25.06 -1.13 9.67
CA HIS A 5 -23.61 -0.98 9.72
C HIS A 5 -22.94 -1.69 10.92
N GLU A 6 -23.58 -1.71 12.09
CA GLU A 6 -23.04 -2.41 13.29
C GLU A 6 -23.14 -3.93 13.15
N ARG A 7 -24.17 -4.43 12.45
CA ARG A 7 -24.32 -5.86 12.15
C ARG A 7 -23.28 -6.34 11.14
N ASP A 8 -22.97 -5.51 10.14
CA ASP A 8 -21.92 -5.82 9.16
C ASP A 8 -20.54 -5.82 9.83
N ALA A 9 -20.23 -4.83 10.67
CA ALA A 9 -18.97 -4.79 11.43
C ALA A 9 -18.78 -6.02 12.34
N ALA A 10 -19.79 -6.40 13.13
CA ALA A 10 -19.73 -7.58 13.99
C ALA A 10 -19.59 -8.88 13.20
N THR A 11 -20.26 -8.96 12.03
CA THR A 11 -20.13 -10.11 11.12
C THR A 11 -18.73 -10.16 10.50
N LEU A 12 -18.09 -9.01 10.28
CA LEU A 12 -16.71 -8.85 9.76
C LEU A 12 -15.63 -9.09 10.85
N GLU A 13 -15.94 -8.96 12.13
CA GLU A 13 -15.04 -9.31 13.23
C GLU A 13 -15.06 -10.83 13.54
N ALA A 14 -16.23 -11.47 13.44
CA ALA A 14 -16.44 -12.90 13.75
C ALA A 14 -15.70 -13.93 12.86
N GLY A 15 -14.92 -13.48 11.87
CA GLY A 15 -14.25 -14.32 10.87
C GLY A 15 -12.74 -14.42 11.04
N TYR A 16 -12.19 -13.80 12.09
CA TYR A 16 -10.81 -14.04 12.51
C TYR A 16 -10.72 -15.40 13.20
N SER A 17 -10.01 -16.34 12.58
CA SER A 17 -9.91 -17.73 13.03
C SER A 17 -8.50 -18.08 13.53
N ASP A 18 -8.40 -19.14 14.32
CA ASP A 18 -7.11 -19.69 14.76
C ASP A 18 -6.21 -20.10 13.58
N SER A 19 -6.81 -20.55 12.47
CA SER A 19 -6.08 -20.86 11.24
C SER A 19 -5.51 -19.61 10.56
N HIS A 20 -6.24 -18.49 10.59
CA HIS A 20 -5.74 -17.20 10.10
C HIS A 20 -4.55 -16.75 10.96
N ARG A 21 -4.71 -16.81 12.28
CA ARG A 21 -3.63 -16.50 13.24
C ARG A 21 -2.37 -17.33 12.99
N ALA A 22 -2.53 -18.64 12.79
CA ALA A 22 -1.42 -19.54 12.53
C ALA A 22 -0.69 -19.18 11.23
N TYR A 23 -1.43 -18.85 10.16
CA TYR A 23 -0.85 -18.35 8.91
C TYR A 23 -0.03 -17.07 9.14
N GLU A 24 -0.56 -16.09 9.88
CA GLU A 24 0.12 -14.83 10.15
C GLU A 24 1.43 -15.04 10.92
N LEU A 25 1.41 -15.91 11.93
CA LEU A 25 2.60 -16.28 12.69
C LEU A 25 3.65 -16.97 11.80
N CYS A 26 3.23 -17.90 10.93
CA CYS A 26 4.12 -18.53 9.95
C CYS A 26 4.70 -17.51 8.96
N ALA A 27 3.90 -16.55 8.50
CA ALA A 27 4.33 -15.49 7.59
C ALA A 27 5.37 -14.57 8.25
N ILE A 28 5.16 -14.18 9.51
CA ILE A 28 6.13 -13.41 10.31
C ILE A 28 7.43 -14.21 10.45
N ALA A 29 7.35 -15.46 10.94
CA ALA A 29 8.52 -16.30 11.18
C ALA A 29 9.33 -16.54 9.89
N GLY A 30 8.65 -16.86 8.79
CA GLY A 30 9.28 -17.09 7.48
C GLY A 30 9.98 -15.84 6.97
N THR A 31 9.34 -14.67 7.06
CA THR A 31 9.89 -13.39 6.57
C THR A 31 11.08 -12.93 7.40
N VAL A 32 10.98 -13.04 8.73
CA VAL A 32 12.10 -12.71 9.63
C VAL A 32 13.28 -13.65 9.38
N SER A 33 13.02 -14.94 9.18
CA SER A 33 14.07 -15.93 8.91
C SER A 33 14.74 -15.67 7.55
N ALA A 34 13.97 -15.43 6.49
CA ALA A 34 14.49 -15.12 5.16
C ALA A 34 15.24 -13.77 5.15
N GLY A 35 14.73 -12.76 5.85
CA GLY A 35 15.39 -11.47 5.99
C GLY A 35 16.71 -11.56 6.76
N ALA A 36 16.73 -12.33 7.85
CA ALA A 36 17.96 -12.62 8.60
C ALA A 36 18.98 -13.36 7.73
N TRP A 37 18.53 -14.33 6.92
CA TRP A 37 19.40 -15.03 5.98
C TRP A 37 19.98 -14.08 4.93
N LEU A 38 19.17 -13.20 4.33
CA LEU A 38 19.64 -12.15 3.42
C LEU A 38 20.68 -11.24 4.09
N CYS A 39 20.41 -10.76 5.31
CA CYS A 39 21.36 -9.96 6.08
C CYS A 39 22.68 -10.69 6.34
N TRP A 40 22.64 -11.97 6.66
CA TRP A 40 23.83 -12.79 6.81
C TRP A 40 24.60 -12.85 5.48
N ARG A 41 23.96 -13.22 4.37
CA ARG A 41 24.65 -13.29 3.07
C ARG A 41 25.29 -11.94 2.70
N MET A 42 24.59 -10.83 2.91
CA MET A 42 25.15 -9.47 2.71
C MET A 42 26.36 -9.19 3.58
N ALA A 43 26.37 -9.63 4.84
CA ALA A 43 27.51 -9.42 5.74
C ALA A 43 28.79 -10.15 5.28
N ALA A 44 28.64 -11.21 4.48
CA ALA A 44 29.73 -11.95 3.86
C ALA A 44 30.15 -11.39 2.48
N CYS A 45 29.44 -10.40 1.94
CA CYS A 45 29.71 -9.78 0.63
C CYS A 45 30.63 -8.54 0.76
N PRO A 46 31.11 -7.98 -0.37
CA PRO A 46 31.78 -6.67 -0.38
C PRO A 46 30.92 -5.57 0.24
N ARG A 47 31.55 -4.68 1.01
CA ARG A 47 30.82 -3.65 1.76
C ARG A 47 30.45 -2.46 0.86
N LEU A 48 29.15 -2.27 0.65
CA LEU A 48 28.61 -1.03 0.11
C LEU A 48 28.84 0.13 1.10
N SER A 49 29.17 1.33 0.62
CA SER A 49 29.48 2.47 1.48
C SER A 49 29.03 3.82 0.89
N GLY A 50 29.09 4.87 1.71
CA GLY A 50 28.71 6.22 1.33
C GLY A 50 27.24 6.35 0.95
N TRP A 51 26.97 7.18 -0.05
CA TRP A 51 25.67 7.59 -0.61
C TRP A 51 24.87 6.43 -1.20
N TRP A 52 25.52 5.31 -1.55
CA TRP A 52 24.84 4.14 -2.11
C TRP A 52 23.96 3.42 -1.09
N VAL A 53 24.33 3.45 0.20
CA VAL A 53 23.53 2.85 1.28
C VAL A 53 22.19 3.57 1.47
N PRO A 54 22.15 4.91 1.71
CA PRO A 54 20.87 5.62 1.81
C PRO A 54 20.09 5.63 0.50
N LEU A 55 20.76 5.59 -0.67
CA LEU A 55 20.07 5.46 -1.95
C LEU A 55 19.35 4.10 -2.08
N ALA A 56 20.01 2.98 -1.74
CA ALA A 56 19.38 1.66 -1.72
C ALA A 56 18.19 1.64 -0.75
N ALA A 57 18.37 2.19 0.45
CA ALA A 57 17.30 2.31 1.43
C ALA A 57 16.11 3.11 0.89
N LEU A 58 16.37 4.27 0.26
CA LEU A 58 15.36 5.12 -0.37
C LEU A 58 14.60 4.37 -1.47
N LEU A 59 15.28 3.65 -2.36
CA LEU A 59 14.60 2.87 -3.40
C LEU A 59 13.68 1.81 -2.81
N GLY A 60 14.11 1.13 -1.74
CA GLY A 60 13.26 0.17 -1.04
C GLY A 60 12.03 0.80 -0.38
N ILE A 61 12.18 2.01 0.19
CA ILE A 61 11.05 2.79 0.74
C ILE A 61 10.06 3.15 -0.37
N LEU A 62 10.54 3.68 -1.49
CA LEU A 62 9.69 4.08 -2.62
C LEU A 62 8.97 2.88 -3.23
N LEU A 63 9.65 1.73 -3.35
CA LEU A 63 9.04 0.49 -3.80
C LEU A 63 7.96 0.01 -2.83
N ALA A 64 8.23 -0.02 -1.52
CA ALA A 64 7.24 -0.39 -0.50
C ALA A 64 6.03 0.56 -0.48
N ASP A 65 6.25 1.86 -0.68
CA ASP A 65 5.19 2.86 -0.75
C ASP A 65 4.33 2.68 -2.01
N PHE A 66 4.96 2.49 -3.17
CA PHE A 66 4.26 2.18 -4.41
C PHE A 66 3.44 0.89 -4.29
N LEU A 67 4.04 -0.21 -3.81
CA LEU A 67 3.36 -1.49 -3.62
C LEU A 67 2.17 -1.37 -2.66
N SER A 68 2.32 -0.60 -1.57
CA SER A 68 1.20 -0.36 -0.67
C SER A 68 0.03 0.30 -1.39
N GLY A 69 0.29 1.28 -2.26
CA GLY A 69 -0.75 1.94 -3.03
C GLY A 69 -1.35 1.05 -4.11
N LEU A 70 -0.54 0.24 -4.79
CA LEU A 70 -1.02 -0.67 -5.82
C LEU A 70 -1.95 -1.74 -5.26
N ILE A 71 -1.57 -2.36 -4.14
CA ILE A 71 -2.37 -3.39 -3.47
C ILE A 71 -3.64 -2.78 -2.87
N HIS A 72 -3.52 -1.62 -2.21
CA HIS A 72 -4.65 -0.91 -1.63
C HIS A 72 -5.68 -0.51 -2.69
N TRP A 73 -5.24 0.13 -3.77
CA TRP A 73 -6.10 0.43 -4.92
C TRP A 73 -6.75 -0.83 -5.51
N ALA A 74 -6.00 -1.93 -5.66
CA ALA A 74 -6.56 -3.15 -6.22
C ALA A 74 -7.70 -3.70 -5.34
N PHE A 75 -7.56 -3.63 -4.02
CA PHE A 75 -8.59 -4.08 -3.08
C PHE A 75 -9.80 -3.14 -3.03
N ASP A 76 -9.59 -1.83 -3.04
CA ASP A 76 -10.69 -0.86 -3.01
C ASP A 76 -11.48 -0.82 -4.32
N THR A 77 -10.76 -0.96 -5.45
CA THR A 77 -11.34 -0.79 -6.78
C THR A 77 -11.92 -2.07 -7.34
N TRP A 78 -11.28 -3.22 -7.08
CA TRP A 78 -11.64 -4.49 -7.73
C TRP A 78 -11.83 -5.65 -6.76
N GLY A 79 -11.60 -5.43 -5.46
CA GLY A 79 -11.63 -6.48 -4.46
C GLY A 79 -13.06 -6.80 -4.02
N SER A 80 -13.38 -8.09 -3.98
CA SER A 80 -14.59 -8.62 -3.34
C SER A 80 -14.22 -9.53 -2.16
N VAL A 81 -15.11 -9.64 -1.18
CA VAL A 81 -14.95 -10.62 -0.08
C VAL A 81 -14.93 -12.07 -0.59
N ASP A 82 -15.44 -12.29 -1.80
CA ASP A 82 -15.45 -13.59 -2.48
C ASP A 82 -14.21 -13.82 -3.37
N THR A 83 -13.30 -12.83 -3.49
CA THR A 83 -12.05 -12.99 -4.24
C THR A 83 -11.26 -14.17 -3.66
N PRO A 84 -10.89 -15.19 -4.47
CA PRO A 84 -10.14 -16.34 -3.98
C PRO A 84 -8.84 -15.92 -3.28
N LEU A 85 -8.50 -16.61 -2.19
CA LEU A 85 -7.30 -16.41 -1.38
C LEU A 85 -7.26 -15.09 -0.58
N PHE A 86 -7.62 -13.94 -1.17
CA PHE A 86 -7.45 -12.62 -0.55
C PHE A 86 -8.74 -12.00 0.00
N GLY A 87 -9.91 -12.43 -0.48
CA GLY A 87 -11.21 -11.84 -0.11
C GLY A 87 -11.48 -11.86 1.39
N ARG A 88 -11.43 -13.06 1.98
CA ARG A 88 -11.66 -13.26 3.41
C ARG A 88 -10.46 -12.90 4.29
N LEU A 89 -9.24 -12.95 3.76
CA LEU A 89 -8.02 -12.73 4.53
C LEU A 89 -7.61 -11.25 4.61
N ALA A 90 -7.78 -10.47 3.54
CA ALA A 90 -7.29 -9.10 3.45
C ALA A 90 -8.40 -8.09 3.12
N ILE A 91 -9.18 -8.32 2.05
CA ILE A 91 -10.16 -7.35 1.55
C ILE A 91 -11.24 -7.03 2.60
N ARG A 92 -11.67 -8.05 3.35
CA ARG A 92 -12.60 -7.89 4.48
C ARG A 92 -12.12 -6.87 5.52
N THR A 93 -10.87 -6.96 5.93
CA THR A 93 -10.27 -6.06 6.94
C THR A 93 -10.15 -4.63 6.40
N PHE A 94 -9.78 -4.49 5.12
CA PHE A 94 -9.74 -3.20 4.43
C PHE A 94 -11.12 -2.54 4.34
N ARG A 95 -12.15 -3.28 3.91
CA ARG A 95 -13.52 -2.73 3.83
C ARG A 95 -14.07 -2.35 5.21
N HIS A 96 -13.84 -3.18 6.22
CA HIS A 96 -14.23 -2.83 7.58
C HIS A 96 -13.57 -1.53 8.03
N HIS A 97 -12.32 -1.30 7.65
CA HIS A 97 -11.61 -0.06 7.94
C HIS A 97 -12.23 1.17 7.27
N HIS A 98 -12.83 1.07 6.08
CA HIS A 98 -13.55 2.21 5.49
C HIS A 98 -14.86 2.53 6.21
N VAL A 99 -15.47 1.55 6.89
CA VAL A 99 -16.69 1.74 7.70
C VAL A 99 -16.34 2.24 9.11
N ASP A 100 -15.39 1.59 9.79
CA ASP A 100 -14.79 2.04 11.06
C ASP A 100 -13.28 2.20 10.91
N ALA A 101 -12.87 3.42 10.55
CA ALA A 101 -11.48 3.79 10.38
C ALA A 101 -10.61 3.52 11.63
N THR A 102 -11.21 3.52 12.81
CA THR A 102 -10.48 3.29 14.06
C THR A 102 -10.37 1.82 14.43
N ALA A 103 -11.02 0.90 13.71
CA ALA A 103 -10.98 -0.54 14.00
C ALA A 103 -9.57 -1.11 14.05
N ILE A 104 -8.75 -0.76 13.07
CA ILE A 104 -7.34 -1.16 12.99
C ILE A 104 -6.52 -0.75 14.24
N THR A 105 -6.95 0.28 14.98
CA THR A 105 -6.26 0.71 16.21
C THR A 105 -6.38 -0.29 17.35
N ARG A 106 -7.37 -1.19 17.29
CA ARG A 106 -7.69 -2.17 18.34
C ARG A 106 -7.05 -3.54 18.12
N HIS A 107 -6.58 -3.84 16.92
CA HIS A 107 -5.92 -5.11 16.58
C HIS A 107 -4.58 -5.26 17.32
N ASP A 108 -4.14 -6.48 17.58
CA ASP A 108 -2.79 -6.70 18.13
C ASP A 108 -1.70 -6.63 17.03
N PHE A 109 -0.43 -6.85 17.39
CA PHE A 109 0.68 -6.76 16.44
C PHE A 109 0.57 -7.76 15.28
N VAL A 110 0.15 -8.99 15.57
CA VAL A 110 0.12 -10.07 14.58
C VAL A 110 -1.03 -9.83 13.63
N GLU A 111 -2.22 -9.51 14.13
CA GLU A 111 -3.38 -9.19 13.28
C GLU A 111 -3.14 -7.90 12.47
N THR A 112 -2.40 -6.93 13.01
CA THR A 112 -2.07 -5.70 12.27
C THR A 112 -1.08 -5.98 11.13
N ASN A 113 -0.09 -6.85 11.32
CA ASN A 113 1.07 -6.92 10.42
C ASN A 113 1.26 -8.28 9.72
N GLY A 114 0.60 -9.35 10.16
CA GLY A 114 0.87 -10.71 9.72
C GLY A 114 0.78 -10.89 8.21
N HIS A 115 -0.27 -10.35 7.60
CA HIS A 115 -0.43 -10.35 6.15
C HIS A 115 0.70 -9.57 5.44
N ASN A 116 1.10 -8.42 5.98
CA ASN A 116 2.18 -7.61 5.43
C ASN A 116 3.54 -8.31 5.49
N PHE A 117 3.82 -9.05 6.56
CA PHE A 117 4.99 -9.93 6.58
C PHE A 117 4.89 -10.97 5.47
N GLY A 118 3.72 -11.61 5.29
CA GLY A 118 3.49 -12.52 4.17
C GLY A 118 3.76 -11.91 2.79
N LEU A 119 3.35 -10.65 2.58
CA LEU A 119 3.64 -9.89 1.35
C LEU A 119 5.13 -9.52 1.21
N ALA A 120 5.84 -9.32 2.32
CA ALA A 120 7.27 -9.04 2.33
C ALA A 120 8.13 -10.29 2.11
N PHE A 121 7.62 -11.49 2.42
CA PHE A 121 8.35 -12.76 2.33
C PHE A 121 9.04 -12.99 0.97
N PRO A 122 8.38 -12.80 -0.20
CA PRO A 122 9.02 -13.04 -1.49
C PRO A 122 10.23 -12.13 -1.74
N PHE A 123 10.21 -10.88 -1.25
CA PHE A 123 11.34 -9.95 -1.36
C PHE A 123 12.52 -10.41 -0.50
N ALA A 124 12.25 -10.87 0.73
CA ALA A 124 13.27 -11.39 1.61
C ALA A 124 13.92 -12.67 1.03
N LEU A 125 13.09 -13.62 0.59
CA LEU A 125 13.54 -14.91 0.06
C LEU A 125 14.29 -14.73 -1.27
N SER A 126 13.74 -13.95 -2.21
CA SER A 126 14.40 -13.69 -3.50
C SER A 126 15.76 -13.03 -3.32
N GLY A 127 15.88 -12.05 -2.43
CA GLY A 127 17.17 -11.44 -2.13
C GLY A 127 18.18 -12.45 -1.56
N ALA A 128 17.73 -13.31 -0.64
CA ALA A 128 18.61 -14.31 -0.03
C ALA A 128 19.09 -15.39 -1.04
N LEU A 129 18.21 -15.78 -1.95
CA LEU A 129 18.53 -16.71 -3.04
C LEU A 129 19.42 -16.08 -4.12
N TYR A 130 19.17 -14.81 -4.44
CA TYR A 130 19.90 -14.05 -5.46
C TYR A 130 21.34 -13.76 -5.03
N LEU A 131 21.54 -13.35 -3.77
CA LEU A 131 22.82 -12.83 -3.32
C LEU A 131 23.79 -13.93 -2.90
N ASP A 132 24.73 -14.28 -3.76
CA ASP A 132 25.77 -15.27 -3.48
C ASP A 132 27.10 -14.65 -3.03
N PRO A 133 27.56 -14.84 -1.76
CA PRO A 133 28.75 -14.17 -1.23
C PRO A 133 30.05 -14.43 -1.98
N GLU A 134 30.17 -15.56 -2.68
CA GLU A 134 31.39 -15.90 -3.44
C GLU A 134 31.49 -15.11 -4.75
N THR A 135 30.37 -14.69 -5.31
CA THR A 135 30.28 -14.06 -6.63
C THR A 135 29.68 -12.66 -6.62
N ALA A 136 29.16 -12.21 -5.48
CA ALA A 136 28.45 -10.94 -5.33
C ALA A 136 29.32 -9.72 -5.66
N THR A 137 28.79 -8.87 -6.52
CA THR A 137 29.31 -7.54 -6.81
C THR A 137 28.75 -6.49 -5.83
N LEU A 138 29.30 -5.27 -5.85
CA LEU A 138 28.71 -4.15 -5.11
C LEU A 138 27.28 -3.81 -5.56
N PHE A 139 26.94 -4.06 -6.83
CA PHE A 139 25.59 -3.86 -7.33
C PHE A 139 24.63 -4.89 -6.74
N ASP A 140 25.05 -6.15 -6.59
CA ASP A 140 24.22 -7.19 -5.97
C ASP A 140 23.93 -6.87 -4.50
N VAL A 141 24.93 -6.35 -3.78
CA VAL A 141 24.75 -5.88 -2.40
C VAL A 141 23.84 -4.66 -2.34
N PHE A 142 23.93 -3.74 -3.31
CA PHE A 142 23.00 -2.61 -3.43
C PHE A 142 21.55 -3.08 -3.60
N VAL A 143 21.31 -4.06 -4.48
CA VAL A 143 19.99 -4.68 -4.66
C VAL A 143 19.53 -5.37 -3.37
N GLY A 144 20.40 -6.14 -2.71
CA GLY A 144 20.10 -6.77 -1.41
C GLY A 144 19.70 -5.75 -0.33
N MET A 145 20.39 -4.61 -0.27
CA MET A 145 20.07 -3.50 0.65
C MET A 145 18.74 -2.82 0.31
N ALA A 146 18.41 -2.68 -0.97
CA ALA A 146 17.11 -2.15 -1.39
C ALA A 146 15.97 -3.15 -1.06
N LEU A 147 16.20 -4.44 -1.25
CA LEU A 147 15.25 -5.50 -0.90
C LEU A 147 15.01 -5.57 0.61
N ILE A 148 16.07 -5.52 1.44
CA ILE A 148 15.86 -5.53 2.90
C ILE A 148 15.11 -4.28 3.38
N SER A 149 15.38 -3.11 2.79
CA SER A 149 14.60 -1.89 3.05
C SER A 149 13.13 -2.09 2.65
N THR A 150 12.88 -2.67 1.47
CA THR A 150 11.52 -3.03 1.03
C THR A 150 10.83 -3.95 2.04
N VAL A 151 11.51 -5.01 2.51
CA VAL A 151 10.99 -5.96 3.50
C VAL A 151 10.59 -5.27 4.79
N VAL A 152 11.45 -4.39 5.33
CA VAL A 152 11.19 -3.64 6.56
C VAL A 152 9.95 -2.76 6.39
N PHE A 153 9.88 -2.00 5.30
CA PHE A 153 8.79 -1.04 5.10
C PHE A 153 7.46 -1.72 4.75
N VAL A 154 7.45 -2.72 3.87
CA VAL A 154 6.23 -3.51 3.55
C VAL A 154 5.68 -4.17 4.81
N SER A 155 6.53 -4.83 5.60
CA SER A 155 6.11 -5.52 6.83
C SER A 155 5.54 -4.54 7.88
N SER A 156 5.94 -3.27 7.83
CA SER A 156 5.52 -2.22 8.77
C SER A 156 4.39 -1.34 8.24
N THR A 157 3.99 -1.46 6.97
CA THR A 157 3.00 -0.56 6.34
C THR A 157 1.70 -0.51 7.13
N SER A 158 1.15 -1.65 7.56
CA SER A 158 -0.11 -1.69 8.32
C SER A 158 0.04 -1.14 9.74
N GLN A 159 1.21 -1.29 10.37
CA GLN A 159 1.50 -0.63 11.64
C GLN A 159 1.55 0.90 11.50
N VAL A 160 2.15 1.38 10.41
CA VAL A 160 2.20 2.81 10.09
C VAL A 160 0.81 3.36 9.79
N HIS A 161 0.02 2.62 9.02
CA HIS A 161 -1.38 2.93 8.75
C HIS A 161 -2.20 3.00 10.05
N LYS A 162 -2.05 2.01 10.94
CA LYS A 162 -2.66 2.01 12.28
C LYS A 162 -2.33 3.28 13.06
N TRP A 163 -1.07 3.71 13.05
CA TRP A 163 -0.67 4.95 13.73
C TRP A 163 -1.25 6.22 13.12
N ALA A 164 -1.61 6.22 11.83
CA ALA A 164 -2.29 7.34 11.19
C ALA A 164 -3.74 7.51 11.67
N HIS A 165 -4.37 6.45 12.20
CA HIS A 165 -5.72 6.48 12.80
C HIS A 165 -5.74 6.66 14.32
N MET A 166 -4.61 6.44 14.99
CA MET A 166 -4.54 6.62 16.43
C MET A 166 -4.68 8.10 16.81
N LYS A 167 -5.56 8.41 17.76
CA LYS A 167 -5.67 9.77 18.35
C LYS A 167 -4.39 10.21 19.04
N SER A 168 -3.66 9.26 19.65
CA SER A 168 -2.44 9.51 20.43
C SER A 168 -1.37 8.44 20.14
N PRO A 169 -0.71 8.48 18.96
CA PRO A 169 0.35 7.53 18.65
C PRO A 169 1.61 7.80 19.50
N PRO A 170 2.57 6.85 19.60
CA PRO A 170 3.79 7.05 20.38
C PRO A 170 4.56 8.32 19.98
N ARG A 171 5.24 8.98 20.92
CA ARG A 171 5.91 10.28 20.68
C ARG A 171 6.92 10.24 19.52
N LEU A 172 7.66 9.14 19.40
CA LEU A 172 8.60 8.94 18.29
C LEU A 172 7.86 8.86 16.94
N VAL A 173 6.73 8.16 16.89
CA VAL A 173 5.89 8.07 15.70
C VAL A 173 5.34 9.45 15.31
N GLN A 174 4.86 10.23 16.29
CA GLN A 174 4.42 11.61 16.04
C GLN A 174 5.53 12.49 15.46
N LEU A 175 6.78 12.29 15.89
CA LEU A 175 7.94 13.00 15.33
C LEU A 175 8.17 12.58 13.87
N LEU A 176 8.15 11.27 13.58
CA LEU A 176 8.32 10.75 12.23
C LEU A 176 7.18 11.19 11.28
N GLN A 177 5.94 11.23 11.76
CA GLN A 177 4.78 11.72 11.00
C GLN A 177 4.92 13.21 10.67
N ARG A 178 5.34 14.03 11.65
CA ARG A 178 5.63 15.46 11.44
C ARG A 178 6.78 15.68 10.44
N ALA A 179 7.79 14.82 10.49
CA ALA A 179 8.91 14.82 9.53
C ALA A 179 8.56 14.20 8.17
N ARG A 180 7.32 13.70 7.98
CA ARG A 180 6.87 12.99 6.76
C ARG A 180 7.71 11.75 6.42
N LEU A 181 8.31 11.11 7.43
CA LEU A 181 9.08 9.88 7.26
C LEU A 181 8.24 8.61 7.40
N VAL A 182 7.01 8.74 7.92
CA VAL A 182 5.95 7.72 7.95
C VAL A 182 4.61 8.40 7.68
N LEU A 183 3.60 7.63 7.28
CA LEU A 183 2.28 8.17 6.94
C LEU A 183 1.68 9.02 8.08
N SER A 184 1.36 10.27 7.77
CA SER A 184 0.69 11.19 8.69
C SER A 184 -0.83 11.03 8.65
N PRO A 185 -1.56 11.31 9.74
CA PRO A 185 -3.02 11.33 9.77
C PRO A 185 -3.63 12.26 8.70
N GLU A 186 -3.07 13.45 8.49
CA GLU A 186 -3.64 14.44 7.57
C GLU A 186 -3.53 14.00 6.11
N HIS A 187 -2.40 13.38 5.75
CA HIS A 187 -2.20 12.84 4.39
C HIS A 187 -3.14 11.67 4.12
N HIS A 188 -3.34 10.80 5.11
CA HIS A 188 -4.21 9.64 4.97
C HIS A 188 -5.70 10.03 4.99
N ALA A 189 -6.10 11.06 5.72
CA ALA A 189 -7.47 11.57 5.71
C ALA A 189 -7.97 11.99 4.31
N LEU A 190 -7.05 12.39 3.42
CA LEU A 190 -7.38 12.70 2.02
C LEU A 190 -7.85 11.48 1.21
N HIS A 191 -7.43 10.28 1.60
CA HIS A 191 -7.89 9.02 1.02
C HIS A 191 -9.30 8.67 1.53
N HIS A 192 -9.56 8.90 2.83
CA HIS A 192 -10.88 8.83 3.46
C HIS A 192 -11.83 9.98 3.09
N SER A 193 -11.52 10.73 2.04
CA SER A 193 -12.35 11.84 1.58
C SER A 193 -12.97 11.48 0.23
N ALA A 194 -14.24 11.84 0.05
CA ALA A 194 -14.92 11.69 -1.23
C ALA A 194 -14.07 12.29 -2.40
N PRO A 195 -14.02 11.63 -3.56
CA PRO A 195 -14.76 10.43 -3.91
C PRO A 195 -14.04 9.11 -3.56
N TYR A 196 -13.09 9.08 -2.61
CA TYR A 196 -12.36 7.88 -2.16
C TYR A 196 -11.54 7.17 -3.24
N ASN A 197 -10.95 7.93 -4.16
CA ASN A 197 -10.23 7.38 -5.31
C ASN A 197 -8.76 7.85 -5.42
N LYS A 198 -8.17 8.29 -4.31
CA LYS A 198 -6.86 8.93 -4.30
C LYS A 198 -6.06 8.57 -3.06
N ASN A 199 -4.76 8.81 -3.15
CA ASN A 199 -3.80 8.67 -2.05
C ASN A 199 -3.72 7.27 -1.43
N TYR A 200 -3.69 6.24 -2.28
CA TYR A 200 -3.66 4.84 -1.86
C TYR A 200 -2.34 4.41 -1.16
N CYS A 201 -1.20 5.07 -1.40
CA CYS A 201 0.06 4.69 -0.77
C CYS A 201 0.04 5.05 0.73
N ILE A 202 0.20 4.05 1.59
CA ILE A 202 0.01 4.13 3.04
C ILE A 202 1.27 3.80 3.86
N THR A 203 2.42 3.57 3.20
CA THR A 203 3.70 3.33 3.90
C THR A 203 4.30 4.66 4.38
N VAL A 204 4.64 5.55 3.44
CA VAL A 204 5.12 6.92 3.73
C VAL A 204 4.29 7.98 2.98
N GLY A 205 3.58 7.57 1.92
CA GLY A 205 2.69 8.40 1.13
C GLY A 205 3.36 9.28 0.09
N TRP A 206 4.68 9.17 -0.10
CA TRP A 206 5.48 9.98 -1.03
C TRP A 206 5.09 9.75 -2.48
N MET A 207 4.80 8.49 -2.84
CA MET A 207 4.45 8.12 -4.22
C MET A 207 3.08 8.65 -4.65
N ASN A 208 2.19 9.00 -3.71
CA ASN A 208 0.85 9.50 -4.02
C ASN A 208 0.88 10.76 -4.91
N GLY A 209 1.82 11.67 -4.67
CA GLY A 209 1.95 12.88 -5.49
C GLY A 209 2.31 12.56 -6.93
N VAL A 210 3.32 11.69 -7.11
CA VAL A 210 3.81 11.26 -8.41
C VAL A 210 2.72 10.50 -9.17
N LEU A 211 2.10 9.50 -8.54
CA LEU A 211 1.07 8.66 -9.16
C LEU A 211 -0.17 9.48 -9.56
N ARG A 212 -0.54 10.49 -8.78
CA ARG A 212 -1.63 11.41 -9.12
C ARG A 212 -1.31 12.28 -10.33
N VAL A 213 -0.09 12.81 -10.43
CA VAL A 213 0.35 13.58 -11.62
C VAL A 213 0.33 12.70 -12.87
N LEU A 214 0.75 11.44 -12.73
CA LEU A 214 0.73 10.46 -13.81
C LEU A 214 -0.66 9.92 -14.13
N ARG A 215 -1.68 10.23 -13.30
CA ARG A 215 -3.02 9.62 -13.38
C ARG A 215 -2.96 8.10 -13.43
N PHE A 216 -2.06 7.52 -12.64
CA PHE A 216 -1.64 6.14 -12.79
C PHE A 216 -2.82 5.17 -12.59
N PHE A 217 -3.56 5.33 -11.50
CA PHE A 217 -4.68 4.47 -11.15
C PHE A 217 -5.87 4.67 -12.09
N GLU A 218 -6.22 5.92 -12.41
CA GLU A 218 -7.30 6.24 -13.33
C GLU A 218 -7.01 5.75 -14.76
N THR A 219 -5.74 5.70 -15.16
CA THR A 219 -5.32 5.12 -16.44
C THR A 219 -5.44 3.61 -16.42
N LEU A 220 -5.00 2.94 -15.35
CA LEU A 220 -5.19 1.49 -15.20
C LEU A 220 -6.67 1.11 -15.17
N GLU A 221 -7.51 1.88 -14.48
CA GLU A 221 -8.95 1.67 -14.45
C GLU A 221 -9.57 1.71 -15.84
N ARG A 222 -9.24 2.73 -16.64
CA ARG A 222 -9.70 2.83 -18.03
C ARG A 222 -9.22 1.68 -18.90
N VAL A 223 -7.95 1.28 -18.78
CA VAL A 223 -7.42 0.14 -19.53
C VAL A 223 -8.16 -1.14 -19.16
N ILE A 224 -8.28 -1.46 -17.87
CA ILE A 224 -8.99 -2.67 -17.41
C ILE A 224 -10.44 -2.64 -17.90
N SER A 225 -11.17 -1.55 -17.67
CA SER A 225 -12.56 -1.39 -18.08
C SER A 225 -12.73 -1.57 -19.60
N SER A 226 -11.82 -1.02 -20.40
CA SER A 226 -11.86 -1.16 -21.86
C SER A 226 -11.60 -2.58 -22.35
N LEU A 227 -10.81 -3.36 -21.61
CA LEU A 227 -10.43 -4.72 -21.98
C LEU A 227 -11.44 -5.77 -21.47
N THR A 228 -12.06 -5.52 -20.31
CA THR A 228 -12.89 -6.51 -19.61
C THR A 228 -14.37 -6.14 -19.51
N GLY A 229 -14.70 -4.86 -19.66
CA GLY A 229 -16.03 -4.33 -19.38
C GLY A 229 -16.36 -4.19 -17.89
N ALA A 230 -15.42 -4.49 -16.98
CA ALA A 230 -15.62 -4.32 -15.54
C ALA A 230 -15.71 -2.84 -15.17
N VAL A 231 -16.54 -2.51 -14.18
CA VAL A 231 -16.70 -1.14 -13.68
C VAL A 231 -15.89 -0.96 -12.39
N PRO A 232 -14.99 0.03 -12.31
CA PRO A 232 -14.22 0.31 -11.10
C PRO A 232 -15.15 0.54 -9.90
N ARG A 233 -14.84 -0.09 -8.75
CA ARG A 233 -15.57 0.05 -7.48
C ARG A 233 -17.03 -0.39 -7.50
N GLU A 234 -17.43 -1.19 -8.48
CA GLU A 234 -18.78 -1.76 -8.55
C GLU A 234 -19.15 -2.53 -7.26
N ASP A 235 -18.22 -3.32 -6.73
CA ASP A 235 -18.46 -4.09 -5.50
C ASP A 235 -18.49 -3.22 -4.23
N ASP A 236 -17.95 -2.01 -4.26
CA ASP A 236 -17.89 -1.09 -3.11
C ASP A 236 -19.10 -0.15 -3.08
N LEU A 237 -19.41 0.47 -4.23
CA LEU A 237 -20.46 1.49 -4.36
C LEU A 237 -21.80 0.92 -4.83
N GLY A 238 -21.81 -0.28 -5.41
CA GLY A 238 -22.90 -0.77 -6.23
C GLY A 238 -22.82 -0.23 -7.66
N LYS A 239 -23.33 -1.00 -8.61
CA LYS A 239 -23.17 -0.75 -10.06
C LYS A 239 -23.60 0.65 -10.51
N ASP A 240 -24.80 1.10 -10.13
CA ASP A 240 -25.33 2.38 -10.61
C ASP A 240 -24.51 3.57 -10.10
N ALA A 241 -24.10 3.53 -8.83
CA ALA A 241 -23.25 4.57 -8.23
C ALA A 241 -21.83 4.54 -8.81
N ALA A 242 -21.26 3.35 -9.04
CA ALA A 242 -19.96 3.20 -9.67
C ALA A 242 -19.93 3.76 -11.10
N ILE A 243 -20.96 3.51 -11.90
CA ILE A 243 -21.12 4.09 -13.25
C ILE A 243 -21.25 5.61 -13.17
N ALA A 244 -22.03 6.14 -12.23
CA ALA A 244 -22.19 7.58 -12.06
C ALA A 244 -20.87 8.28 -11.73
N VAL A 245 -20.10 7.72 -10.78
CA VAL A 245 -18.77 8.23 -10.40
C VAL A 245 -17.79 8.15 -11.56
N ALA A 246 -17.75 7.02 -12.29
CA ALA A 246 -16.91 6.89 -13.48
C ALA A 246 -17.23 7.96 -14.53
N GLY A 247 -18.52 8.19 -14.80
CA GLY A 247 -18.97 9.22 -15.73
C GLY A 247 -18.68 10.65 -15.27
N GLU A 248 -18.70 10.93 -13.96
CA GLU A 248 -18.27 12.22 -13.41
C GLU A 248 -16.77 12.47 -13.65
N LEU A 249 -15.94 11.45 -13.39
CA LEU A 249 -14.49 11.54 -13.57
C LEU A 249 -14.10 11.73 -15.05
N GLU A 250 -14.78 11.03 -15.97
CA GLU A 250 -14.57 11.22 -17.41
C GLU A 250 -14.90 12.65 -17.87
N ARG A 251 -16.02 13.23 -17.39
CA ARG A 251 -16.39 14.61 -17.73
C ARG A 251 -15.38 15.63 -17.22
N ASP A 252 -14.87 15.44 -16.00
CA ASP A 252 -13.85 16.31 -15.41
C ASP A 252 -12.52 16.26 -16.19
N ASP A 253 -12.15 15.08 -16.69
CA ASP A 253 -10.99 14.88 -17.54
C ASP A 253 -11.13 15.58 -18.90
N ASP A 254 -12.27 15.41 -19.56
CA ASP A 254 -12.57 16.06 -20.84
C ASP A 254 -12.53 17.59 -20.70
N ALA A 255 -13.10 18.12 -19.62
CA ALA A 255 -13.06 19.55 -19.31
C ALA A 255 -11.63 20.05 -19.10
N ARG A 256 -10.77 19.27 -18.42
CA ARG A 256 -9.35 19.58 -18.23
C ARG A 256 -8.56 19.53 -19.53
N GLU A 257 -8.74 18.51 -20.35
CA GLU A 257 -8.10 18.43 -21.66
C GLU A 257 -8.49 19.60 -22.56
N ALA A 258 -9.79 19.94 -22.59
CA ALA A 258 -10.28 21.10 -23.31
C ALA A 258 -9.63 22.40 -22.81
N ALA A 259 -9.46 22.57 -21.49
CA ALA A 259 -8.78 23.71 -20.90
C ALA A 259 -7.29 23.78 -21.28
N LEU A 260 -6.60 22.64 -21.32
CA LEU A 260 -5.20 22.56 -21.78
C LEU A 260 -5.05 22.92 -23.26
N ARG A 261 -5.96 22.46 -24.12
CA ARG A 261 -6.00 22.80 -25.56
C ARG A 261 -6.32 24.28 -25.80
N ARG A 262 -7.06 24.91 -24.89
CA ARG A 262 -7.44 26.34 -24.94
C ARG A 262 -6.39 27.29 -24.35
N ARG A 263 -5.32 26.80 -23.72
CA ARG A 263 -4.24 27.68 -23.27
C ARG A 263 -3.63 28.36 -24.51
N PRO A 264 -3.68 29.70 -24.61
CA PRO A 264 -3.00 30.39 -25.69
C PRO A 264 -1.52 30.00 -25.63
N LEU A 265 -0.94 29.68 -26.78
CA LEU A 265 0.51 29.70 -26.95
C LEU A 265 0.95 31.12 -26.59
N THR A 266 1.34 31.34 -25.34
CA THR A 266 2.03 32.57 -24.99
C THR A 266 3.28 32.55 -25.84
N SER A 267 3.28 33.47 -26.79
CA SER A 267 4.42 33.76 -27.63
C SER A 267 5.63 33.86 -26.72
N ARG A 268 6.65 33.05 -27.01
CA ARG A 268 8.02 33.42 -26.69
C ARG A 268 8.26 34.75 -27.40
N GLU A 269 7.96 35.85 -26.74
CA GLU A 269 8.43 37.17 -27.12
C GLU A 269 9.41 37.65 -26.05
N ARG A 270 10.67 37.58 -26.49
CA ARG A 270 11.90 38.21 -25.98
C ARG A 270 12.69 37.44 -24.92
#